data_AF-A0A069NF70-F1
#
_entry.id   AF-A0A069NF70-F1
#
_cell.length_a   1.000
_cell.length_b   1.000
_cell.length_c   1.000
_cell.angle_alpha   90.00
_cell.angle_beta   90.00
_cell.angle_gamma   90.00
#
_symmetry.space_group_name_H-M   'P 1'
#
loop_
_entity.id
_entity.type
_entity.pdbx_description
1 polymer ?
#
loop_
_entity_poly.entity_id
_entity_poly.type
_entity_poly.pdbx_seq_one_letter_code
_entity_poly.pdbx_strand_id
1 'polypeptide(L)'
;MVLREDLEPWQRLNVASFAVSGVAAAPGVYLPMFHEPVLIFGALADEMKRTSGRAHAREVAFSVFTEQLFNTFNDADNRTAVAAVATDDLATVGIAFRCQRKTADKILKGLKLLR
;
A
#
# COMPACT_ATOMS: atom_id res chain seq x y z
N MET A 1 -9.35 -3.36 -14.01
CA MET A 1 -8.32 -4.41 -13.96
C MET A 1 -9.00 -5.76 -14.06
N VAL A 2 -8.38 -6.73 -14.74
CA VAL A 2 -8.90 -8.08 -14.90
C VAL A 2 -7.76 -9.05 -14.58
N LEU A 3 -8.02 -10.05 -13.75
CA LEU A 3 -7.04 -11.06 -13.31
C LEU A 3 -7.57 -12.45 -13.63
N ARG A 4 -6.67 -13.42 -13.89
CA ARG A 4 -7.04 -14.83 -14.08
C ARG A 4 -7.40 -15.45 -12.73
N GLU A 5 -8.45 -16.26 -12.69
CA GLU A 5 -9.02 -16.77 -11.43
C GLU A 5 -8.17 -17.88 -10.78
N ASP A 6 -7.34 -18.58 -11.55
CA ASP A 6 -6.49 -19.68 -11.08
C ASP A 6 -5.19 -19.20 -10.39
N LEU A 7 -4.96 -17.90 -10.27
CA LEU A 7 -3.79 -17.34 -9.62
C LEU A 7 -3.84 -17.56 -8.11
N GLU A 8 -2.69 -17.89 -7.51
CA GLU A 8 -2.52 -17.94 -6.06
C GLU A 8 -2.75 -16.53 -5.45
N PRO A 9 -3.20 -16.41 -4.19
CA PRO A 9 -3.49 -15.12 -3.57
C PRO A 9 -2.34 -14.10 -3.67
N TRP A 10 -1.08 -14.51 -3.44
CA TRP A 10 0.08 -13.63 -3.56
C TRP A 10 0.35 -13.16 -5.00
N GLN A 11 0.05 -14.00 -6.00
CA GLN A 11 0.17 -13.64 -7.41
C GLN A 11 -0.85 -12.57 -7.77
N ARG A 12 -2.10 -12.72 -7.30
CA ARG A 12 -3.16 -11.73 -7.52
C ARG A 12 -2.76 -10.36 -6.97
N LEU A 13 -2.20 -10.33 -5.76
CA LEU A 13 -1.75 -9.08 -5.12
C LEU A 13 -0.62 -8.40 -5.91
N ASN A 14 0.35 -9.19 -6.40
CA ASN A 14 1.44 -8.66 -7.22
C ASN A 14 0.94 -8.13 -8.56
N VAL A 15 0.19 -8.94 -9.32
CA VAL A 15 -0.34 -8.51 -10.62
C VAL A 15 -1.24 -7.29 -10.46
N ALA A 16 -2.04 -7.23 -9.39
CA ALA A 16 -2.84 -6.07 -9.07
C ALA A 16 -2.01 -4.79 -8.93
N SER A 17 -0.91 -4.88 -8.18
CA SER A 17 -0.02 -3.75 -7.93
C SER A 17 0.67 -3.26 -9.20
N PHE A 18 1.15 -4.17 -10.06
CA PHE A 18 1.76 -3.80 -11.34
C PHE A 18 0.74 -3.24 -12.34
N ALA A 19 -0.44 -3.83 -12.45
CA ALA A 19 -1.45 -3.38 -13.39
C ALA A 19 -1.97 -1.97 -13.04
N VAL A 20 -2.16 -1.66 -11.76
CA VAL A 20 -2.52 -0.30 -11.31
C VAL A 20 -1.45 0.72 -11.68
N SER A 21 -0.16 0.35 -11.65
CA SER A 21 0.93 1.24 -12.08
C SER A 21 0.83 1.65 -13.54
N GLY A 22 0.43 0.71 -14.41
CA GLY A 22 0.22 0.99 -15.83
C GLY A 22 -0.97 1.91 -16.05
N VAL A 23 -2.08 1.72 -15.33
CA VAL A 23 -3.28 2.57 -15.45
C VAL A 23 -2.98 4.04 -15.08
N ALA A 24 -2.07 4.28 -14.15
CA ALA A 24 -1.63 5.63 -13.80
C ALA A 24 -0.69 6.27 -14.84
N ALA A 25 -0.24 5.51 -15.85
CA ALA A 25 0.74 5.94 -16.83
C ALA A 25 0.13 6.32 -18.20
N ALA A 26 0.90 7.09 -18.98
CA ALA A 26 0.54 7.68 -20.28
C ALA A 26 0.11 6.64 -21.35
N PRO A 27 -0.61 7.06 -22.42
CA PRO A 27 -1.17 6.15 -23.42
C PRO A 27 -0.11 5.37 -24.23
N GLY A 28 -0.43 4.10 -24.54
CA GLY A 28 0.34 3.19 -25.39
C GLY A 28 -0.44 1.89 -25.65
N VAL A 29 -0.02 1.06 -26.62
CA VAL A 29 -0.63 -0.26 -26.88
C VAL A 29 -0.54 -1.16 -25.63
N TYR A 30 0.55 -1.00 -24.86
CA TYR A 30 0.72 -1.51 -23.50
C TYR A 30 1.20 -0.37 -22.61
N LEU A 31 0.60 -0.23 -21.43
CA LEU A 31 0.97 0.82 -20.48
C LEU A 31 2.27 0.42 -19.74
N PRO A 32 3.20 1.37 -19.50
CA PRO A 32 4.44 1.07 -18.80
C PRO A 32 4.14 0.73 -17.34
N MET A 33 4.69 -0.40 -16.87
CA MET A 33 4.53 -0.87 -15.49
C MET A 33 5.76 -0.53 -14.64
N PHE A 34 5.67 -0.69 -13.32
CA PHE A 34 6.82 -0.62 -12.44
C PHE A 34 7.98 -1.52 -12.93
N HIS A 35 9.20 -0.98 -12.91
CA HIS A 35 10.42 -1.75 -13.20
C HIS A 35 10.96 -2.48 -11.96
N GLU A 36 10.45 -2.13 -10.78
CA GLU A 36 10.84 -2.71 -9.50
C GLU A 36 9.73 -3.66 -9.01
N PRO A 37 10.09 -4.79 -8.36
CA PRO A 37 9.13 -5.68 -7.75
C PRO A 37 8.38 -5.00 -6.61
N VAL A 38 7.06 -5.21 -6.56
CA VAL A 38 6.25 -4.82 -5.42
C VAL A 38 6.33 -5.93 -4.36
N LEU A 39 6.76 -5.58 -3.15
CA LEU A 39 6.82 -6.51 -2.04
C LEU A 39 5.65 -6.26 -1.10
N ILE A 40 4.90 -7.31 -0.79
CA ILE A 40 3.63 -7.22 -0.07
C ILE A 40 3.80 -7.94 1.26
N PHE A 41 3.54 -7.25 2.37
CA PHE A 41 3.77 -7.75 3.72
C PHE A 41 2.46 -7.79 4.51
N GLY A 42 2.34 -8.81 5.35
CA GLY A 42 1.22 -8.98 6.27
C GLY A 42 1.57 -8.34 7.60
N ALA A 43 0.59 -7.67 8.19
CA ALA A 43 0.73 -6.98 9.46
C ALA A 43 -0.58 -7.06 10.26
N LEU A 44 -0.46 -7.27 11.57
CA LEU A 44 -1.57 -7.06 12.52
C LEU A 44 -1.76 -5.56 12.78
N ALA A 45 -2.86 -5.19 13.45
CA ALA A 45 -3.22 -3.78 13.70
C ALA A 45 -2.15 -3.00 14.48
N ASP A 46 -1.55 -3.61 15.50
CA ASP A 46 -0.45 -3.04 16.27
C ASP A 46 0.83 -2.90 15.41
N GLU A 47 1.09 -3.89 14.56
CA GLU A 47 2.21 -3.86 13.62
C GLU A 47 2.03 -2.78 12.54
N MET A 48 0.80 -2.49 12.11
CA MET A 48 0.48 -1.40 11.19
C MET A 48 0.78 -0.04 11.81
N LYS A 49 0.34 0.20 13.05
CA LYS A 49 0.68 1.43 13.80
C LYS A 49 2.19 1.58 13.99
N ARG A 50 2.87 0.49 14.36
CA ARG A 50 4.33 0.46 14.48
C ARG A 50 5.04 0.76 13.16
N THR A 51 4.55 0.23 12.04
CA THR A 51 5.20 0.37 10.73
C THR A 51 5.01 1.78 10.17
N SER A 52 3.80 2.33 10.26
CA SER A 52 3.52 3.73 9.88
C SER A 52 4.32 4.72 10.73
N GLY A 53 4.36 4.53 12.05
CA GLY A 53 5.19 5.35 12.94
C GLY A 53 6.68 5.29 12.60
N ARG A 54 7.20 4.11 12.21
CA ARG A 54 8.59 3.96 11.75
C ARG A 54 8.86 4.65 10.42
N ALA A 55 7.90 4.63 9.49
CA ALA A 55 8.01 5.32 8.20
C ALA A 55 8.01 6.84 8.41
N HIS A 56 7.08 7.35 9.23
CA HIS A 56 7.00 8.75 9.59
C HIS A 56 8.27 9.25 10.30
N ALA A 57 8.76 8.53 11.32
CA ALA A 57 9.99 8.88 12.04
C ALA A 57 11.26 8.83 11.16
N ARG A 58 11.18 8.27 9.95
CA ARG A 58 12.27 8.23 8.96
C ARG A 58 12.02 9.15 7.78
N GLU A 59 11.01 10.01 7.87
CA GLU A 59 10.61 10.97 6.83
C GLU A 59 10.33 10.31 5.48
N VAL A 60 9.89 9.06 5.50
CA VAL A 60 9.47 8.36 4.28
C VAL A 60 8.03 8.76 3.99
N ALA A 61 7.77 9.33 2.82
CA ALA A 61 6.41 9.54 2.35
C ALA A 61 5.74 8.18 2.03
N PHE A 62 4.53 7.98 2.53
CA PHE A 62 3.74 6.78 2.29
C PHE A 62 2.27 7.12 2.05
N SER A 63 1.61 6.33 1.22
CA SER A 63 0.15 6.34 1.12
C SER A 63 -0.45 5.57 2.28
N VAL A 64 -1.64 5.99 2.71
CA VAL A 64 -2.41 5.38 3.79
C VAL A 64 -3.75 4.94 3.25
N PHE A 65 -4.14 3.72 3.59
CA PHE A 65 -5.46 3.16 3.35
C PHE A 65 -6.09 2.83 4.70
N THR A 66 -7.27 3.37 4.97
CA THR A 66 -8.02 3.12 6.20
C THR A 66 -9.24 2.26 5.93
N GLU A 67 -9.76 1.61 6.97
CA GLU A 67 -10.93 0.72 6.85
C GLU A 67 -12.16 1.44 6.28
N GLN A 68 -12.33 2.73 6.58
CA GLN A 68 -13.43 3.55 6.08
C GLN A 68 -13.46 3.60 4.55
N LEU A 69 -12.30 3.57 3.88
CA LEU A 69 -12.21 3.60 2.41
C LEU A 69 -12.88 2.39 1.75
N PHE A 70 -13.11 1.28 2.46
CA PHE A 70 -13.89 0.16 1.93
C PHE A 70 -15.38 0.46 1.82
N ASN A 71 -15.89 1.37 2.64
CA ASN A 71 -17.32 1.69 2.73
C ASN A 71 -17.70 2.94 1.93
N THR A 72 -16.73 3.79 1.59
CA THR A 72 -16.93 5.05 0.88
C THR A 72 -16.20 5.08 -0.46
N PHE A 73 -16.96 5.07 -1.55
CA PHE A 73 -16.44 5.20 -2.93
C PHE A 73 -16.10 6.65 -3.34
N ASN A 74 -16.15 7.62 -2.41
CA ASN A 74 -15.84 9.03 -2.67
C ASN A 74 -14.46 9.42 -2.12
N ASP A 75 -13.51 9.62 -3.02
CA ASP A 75 -12.12 10.00 -2.73
C ASP A 75 -11.97 11.35 -1.98
N ALA A 76 -12.86 12.32 -2.23
CA ALA A 76 -12.83 13.61 -1.53
C ALA A 76 -13.25 13.47 -0.05
N ASP A 77 -14.28 12.66 0.21
CA ASP A 77 -14.74 12.37 1.57
C ASP A 77 -13.71 11.52 2.31
N ASN A 78 -13.05 10.59 1.59
CA ASN A 78 -11.98 9.75 2.12
C ASN A 78 -10.78 10.59 2.58
N ARG A 79 -10.32 11.55 1.76
CA ARG A 79 -9.23 12.46 2.15
C ARG A 79 -9.58 13.32 3.36
N THR A 80 -10.82 13.82 3.41
CA THR A 80 -11.30 14.66 4.52
C THR A 80 -11.42 13.84 5.81
N ALA A 81 -11.93 12.61 5.72
CA ALA A 81 -12.02 11.69 6.86
C ALA A 81 -10.65 11.28 7.39
N VAL A 82 -9.67 11.03 6.52
CA VAL A 82 -8.29 10.74 6.95
C VAL A 82 -7.64 11.96 7.61
N ALA A 83 -7.88 13.17 7.09
CA ALA A 83 -7.33 14.40 7.67
C ALA A 83 -7.95 14.76 9.04
N ALA A 84 -9.16 14.29 9.33
CA ALA A 84 -9.89 14.58 10.57
C ALA A 84 -9.51 13.68 11.76
N VAL A 85 -8.72 12.62 11.53
CA VAL A 85 -8.36 11.64 12.56
C VAL A 85 -6.88 11.79 12.91
N ALA A 86 -6.58 11.80 14.21
CA ALA A 86 -5.19 11.81 14.68
C ALA A 86 -4.46 10.56 14.14
N THR A 87 -3.17 10.69 13.80
CA THR A 87 -2.38 9.60 13.21
C THR A 87 -2.45 8.31 14.03
N ASP A 88 -2.55 8.42 15.36
CA ASP A 88 -2.60 7.28 16.29
C ASP A 88 -3.98 6.56 16.33
N ASP A 89 -5.03 7.24 15.87
CA ASP A 89 -6.42 6.77 15.87
C ASP A 89 -6.90 6.30 14.48
N LEU A 90 -6.07 6.44 13.44
CA LEU A 90 -6.38 5.92 12.11
C LEU A 90 -6.47 4.39 12.14
N ALA A 91 -7.65 3.84 11.82
CA ALA A 91 -7.87 2.43 11.54
C ALA A 91 -7.18 2.03 10.21
N THR A 92 -5.86 2.05 10.23
CA THR A 92 -5.00 1.84 9.07
C THR A 92 -4.99 0.36 8.71
N VAL A 93 -5.46 0.05 7.51
CA VAL A 93 -5.51 -1.32 6.96
C VAL A 93 -4.44 -1.56 5.90
N GLY A 94 -3.84 -0.48 5.36
CA GLY A 94 -2.75 -0.59 4.39
C GLY A 94 -1.88 0.66 4.36
N ILE A 95 -0.59 0.46 4.07
CA ILE A 95 0.34 1.54 3.73
C ILE A 95 1.18 1.10 2.53
N ALA A 96 1.57 2.03 1.66
CA ALA A 96 2.53 1.76 0.60
C ALA A 96 3.56 2.88 0.50
N PHE A 97 4.82 2.52 0.28
CA PHE A 97 5.92 3.47 0.18
C PHE A 97 7.01 2.95 -0.73
N ARG A 98 7.79 3.89 -1.29
CA ARG A 98 9.00 3.60 -2.04
C ARG A 98 10.15 4.35 -1.38
N CYS A 99 11.18 3.64 -0.95
CA CYS A 99 12.37 4.23 -0.36
C CYS A 99 13.59 3.32 -0.57
N GLN A 100 14.76 3.75 -0.09
CA GLN A 100 15.97 2.94 -0.14
C GLN A 100 15.81 1.64 0.65
N ARG A 101 16.35 0.53 0.11
CA ARG A 101 16.22 -0.82 0.70
C ARG A 101 16.53 -0.87 2.20
N LYS A 102 17.67 -0.29 2.63
CA LYS A 102 18.06 -0.28 4.05
C LYS A 102 17.04 0.42 4.96
N THR A 103 16.37 1.44 4.45
CA THR A 103 15.31 2.16 5.17
C THR A 103 14.04 1.32 5.22
N ALA A 104 13.67 0.70 4.09
CA ALA A 104 12.54 -0.22 4.00
C ALA A 104 12.69 -1.40 4.98
N ASP A 105 13.87 -2.03 5.05
CA ASP A 105 14.14 -3.15 5.95
C ASP A 105 13.95 -2.77 7.43
N LYS A 106 14.30 -1.53 7.80
CA LYS A 106 14.09 -1.01 9.16
C LYS A 106 12.61 -0.75 9.46
N ILE A 107 11.87 -0.22 8.48
CA ILE A 107 10.44 0.04 8.60
C ILE A 107 9.69 -1.28 8.77
N LEU A 108 9.92 -2.22 7.85
CA LEU A 108 9.25 -3.52 7.73
C LEU A 108 9.74 -4.57 8.74
N LYS A 109 10.73 -4.25 9.58
CA LYS A 109 11.31 -5.20 10.55
C LYS A 109 10.21 -5.85 11.40
N GLY A 110 10.13 -7.18 11.33
CA GLY A 110 9.16 -8.02 12.05
C GLY A 110 7.98 -8.49 11.19
N LEU A 111 7.72 -7.83 10.06
CA LEU A 111 6.66 -8.24 9.15
C LEU A 111 7.09 -9.45 8.30
N LYS A 112 6.09 -10.24 7.88
CA LYS A 112 6.29 -11.37 6.99
C LYS A 112 5.82 -11.01 5.60
N LEU A 113 6.58 -11.42 4.59
CA LEU A 113 6.15 -11.33 3.20
C LEU A 113 4.89 -12.19 3.05
N LEU A 114 3.82 -11.61 2.50
CA LEU A 114 2.63 -12.36 2.13
C LEU A 114 2.97 -13.28 0.98
N ARG A 115 2.80 -14.57 1.23
CA ARG A 115 2.98 -15.68 0.29
C ARG A 115 1.64 -16.40 0.17
#